data_AF-A0A563CVV5-F1
#
_entry.id   AF-A0A563CVV5-F1
#
_cell.length_a   1.000
_cell.length_b   1.000
_cell.length_c   1.000
_cell.angle_alpha   90.00
_cell.angle_beta   90.00
_cell.angle_gamma   90.00
#
_symmetry.space_group_name_H-M   'P 1'
#
loop_
_entity.id
_entity.type
_entity.pdbx_description
1 polymer ?
#
loop_
_entity_poly.entity_id
_entity_poly.type
_entity_poly.pdbx_seq_one_letter_code
_entity_poly.pdbx_strand_id
1 'polypeptide(L)'
;MSKVIRNLHLIPGVSGCGKTTVAKYMARKLEYADMVVGYTTRPARANEEDGVDYHFRNITHLHSKLGELGWRYSQIGEHYYANDTETLPNDTITTKVLPVSFSVLDEVIEDYSYAMTNDCKISVAPIIIGDELRGSWLSITQPLRPSRDLRAELTLQDEILSSRKFDGLFYPTWSSRNDAENYLRMYNIIRRQF
;
A
#
# COMPACT_ATOMS: atom_id res chain seq x y z
N MET A 1 -5.93 4.45 -32.46
CA MET A 1 -4.79 4.14 -31.56
C MET A 1 -5.37 3.79 -30.20
N SER A 2 -5.02 2.65 -29.63
CA SER A 2 -5.40 2.33 -28.24
C SER A 2 -4.76 3.35 -27.31
N LYS A 3 -5.56 3.92 -26.41
CA LYS A 3 -5.10 4.85 -25.38
C LYS A 3 -4.03 4.12 -24.54
N VAL A 4 -2.89 4.77 -24.33
CA VAL A 4 -1.82 4.20 -23.52
C VAL A 4 -2.19 4.42 -22.06
N ILE A 5 -2.33 3.36 -21.27
CA ILE A 5 -2.80 3.44 -19.89
C ILE A 5 -1.62 3.17 -18.94
N ARG A 6 -1.26 4.18 -18.14
CA ARG A 6 -0.35 4.02 -16.99
C ARG A 6 -1.11 3.39 -15.83
N ASN A 7 -0.45 2.54 -15.04
CA ASN A 7 -1.13 1.80 -13.98
C ASN A 7 -0.55 2.12 -12.61
N LEU A 8 -1.45 2.41 -11.66
CA LEU A 8 -1.16 2.46 -10.23
C LEU A 8 -2.01 1.42 -9.50
N HIS A 9 -1.35 0.48 -8.84
CA HIS A 9 -1.98 -0.52 -7.99
C HIS A 9 -1.81 -0.12 -6.53
N LEU A 10 -2.91 0.26 -5.87
CA LEU A 10 -2.96 0.48 -4.43
C LEU A 10 -3.19 -0.84 -3.72
N ILE A 11 -2.36 -1.14 -2.72
CA ILE A 11 -2.46 -2.32 -1.86
C ILE A 11 -2.80 -1.88 -0.43
N PRO A 12 -4.08 -1.57 -0.13
CA PRO A 12 -4.50 -1.23 1.21
C PRO A 12 -4.48 -2.43 2.15
N GLY A 13 -4.42 -2.16 3.45
CA GLY A 13 -4.38 -3.21 4.46
C GLY A 13 -4.03 -2.68 5.83
N VAL A 14 -4.34 -3.45 6.87
CA VAL A 14 -3.94 -3.14 8.25
C VAL A 14 -2.42 -3.25 8.45
N SER A 15 -1.89 -2.59 9.47
CA SER A 15 -0.48 -2.63 9.85
C SER A 15 -0.05 -4.06 10.18
N GLY A 16 0.97 -4.57 9.48
CA GLY A 16 1.45 -5.95 9.67
C GLY A 16 0.74 -7.02 8.83
N CYS A 17 -0.19 -6.67 7.93
CA CYS A 17 -0.83 -7.67 7.05
C CYS A 17 0.04 -8.12 5.85
N GLY A 18 1.21 -7.51 5.64
CA GLY A 18 2.15 -7.89 4.57
C GLY A 18 2.11 -7.03 3.29
N LYS A 19 1.55 -5.82 3.33
CA LYS A 19 1.44 -4.91 2.16
C LYS A 19 2.75 -4.72 1.40
N THR A 20 3.82 -4.34 2.10
CA THR A 20 5.15 -4.14 1.50
C THR A 20 5.66 -5.41 0.86
N THR A 21 5.47 -6.56 1.51
CA THR A 21 5.89 -7.86 0.96
C THR A 21 5.12 -8.21 -0.32
N VAL A 22 3.81 -7.98 -0.34
CA VAL A 22 2.97 -8.13 -1.54
C VAL A 22 3.45 -7.19 -2.65
N ALA A 23 3.67 -5.91 -2.35
CA ALA A 23 4.09 -4.94 -3.35
C ALA A 23 5.48 -5.26 -3.93
N LYS A 24 6.46 -5.64 -3.08
CA LYS A 24 7.77 -6.16 -3.52
C LYS A 24 7.63 -7.41 -4.39
N TYR A 25 6.69 -8.32 -4.07
CA TYR A 25 6.45 -9.49 -4.90
C TYR A 25 5.87 -9.11 -6.26
N MET A 26 4.86 -8.23 -6.30
CA MET A 26 4.25 -7.75 -7.55
C MET A 26 5.27 -7.06 -8.44
N ALA A 27 6.09 -6.16 -7.89
CA ALA A 27 7.16 -5.48 -8.62
C ALA A 27 8.15 -6.47 -9.27
N ARG A 28 8.46 -7.58 -8.60
CA ARG A 28 9.35 -8.62 -9.16
C ARG A 28 8.70 -9.54 -10.20
N LYS A 29 7.37 -9.59 -10.26
CA LYS A 29 6.64 -10.58 -11.10
C LYS A 29 5.91 -9.96 -12.28
N LEU A 30 5.51 -8.70 -12.18
CA LEU A 30 4.93 -7.97 -13.27
C LEU A 30 6.05 -7.36 -14.11
N GLU A 31 5.93 -7.45 -15.43
CA GLU A 31 6.85 -6.74 -16.31
C GLU A 31 6.66 -5.23 -16.10
N TYR A 32 7.79 -4.52 -16.06
CA TYR A 32 7.82 -3.06 -15.93
C TYR A 32 7.07 -2.53 -14.70
N ALA A 33 7.19 -3.21 -13.54
CA ALA A 33 6.53 -2.78 -12.32
C ALA A 33 7.52 -2.47 -11.19
N ASP A 34 7.32 -1.35 -10.52
CA ASP A 34 8.07 -0.97 -9.32
C ASP A 34 7.16 -0.83 -8.12
N MET A 35 7.67 -1.22 -6.95
CA MET A 35 7.07 -0.80 -5.69
C MET A 35 7.41 0.67 -5.46
N VAL A 36 6.43 1.46 -5.01
CA VAL A 36 6.67 2.82 -4.54
C VAL A 36 7.47 2.80 -3.24
N VAL A 37 8.63 3.48 -3.24
CA VAL A 37 9.44 3.76 -2.04
C VAL A 37 9.21 5.21 -1.63
N GLY A 38 8.19 5.43 -0.79
CA GLY A 38 7.83 6.75 -0.30
C GLY A 38 8.70 7.22 0.87
N TYR A 39 8.36 8.37 1.44
CA TYR A 39 9.03 8.96 2.60
C TYR A 39 8.20 8.79 3.87
N THR A 40 8.84 8.72 5.03
CA THR A 40 8.12 8.72 6.31
C THR A 40 8.93 9.34 7.46
N THR A 41 8.23 9.92 8.43
CA THR A 41 8.81 10.40 9.70
C THR A 41 8.84 9.35 10.80
N ARG A 42 8.22 8.20 10.57
CA ARG A 42 8.32 7.07 11.50
C ARG A 42 9.76 6.55 11.52
N PRO A 43 10.31 6.14 12.68
CA PRO A 43 11.58 5.40 12.70
C PRO A 43 11.47 4.05 11.94
N ALA A 44 12.55 3.63 11.29
CA ALA A 44 12.64 2.32 10.65
C ALA A 44 12.41 1.20 11.67
N ARG A 45 11.72 0.14 11.26
CA ARG A 45 11.65 -1.11 12.05
C ARG A 45 12.92 -1.92 11.84
N ALA A 46 13.15 -2.89 12.73
CA ALA A 46 14.36 -3.74 12.71
C ALA A 46 14.64 -4.46 11.39
N ASN A 47 13.62 -4.67 10.56
CA ASN A 47 13.71 -5.37 9.27
C ASN A 47 13.42 -4.46 8.05
N GLU A 48 13.43 -3.14 8.25
CA GLU A 48 13.24 -2.14 7.18
C GLU A 48 14.57 -1.45 6.86
N GLU A 49 14.81 -1.13 5.59
CA GLU A 49 16.03 -0.49 5.10
C GLU A 49 15.72 0.86 4.42
N ASP A 50 16.53 1.89 4.69
CA ASP A 50 16.38 3.23 4.10
C ASP A 50 16.60 3.20 2.59
N GLY A 51 15.68 3.77 1.83
CA GLY A 51 15.69 3.75 0.37
C GLY A 51 15.26 2.42 -0.27
N VAL A 52 14.90 1.42 0.54
CA VAL A 52 14.35 0.14 0.06
C VAL A 52 12.90 -0.03 0.48
N ASP A 53 12.59 0.21 1.76
CA ASP A 53 11.22 0.13 2.30
C ASP A 53 10.55 1.50 2.31
N TYR A 54 11.28 2.51 2.80
CA TYR A 54 10.92 3.92 2.80
C TYR A 54 12.19 4.75 2.82
N HIS A 55 12.09 6.02 2.43
CA HIS A 55 13.03 7.07 2.80
C HIS A 55 12.65 7.61 4.19
N PHE A 56 13.38 7.19 5.22
CA PHE A 56 13.19 7.62 6.59
C PHE A 56 13.80 9.03 6.76
N ARG A 57 12.94 10.04 6.95
CA ARG A 57 13.35 11.44 7.04
C ARG A 57 12.72 12.08 8.27
N ASN A 58 13.38 13.08 8.85
CA ASN A 58 12.81 13.78 10.01
C ASN A 58 11.64 14.69 9.61
N ILE A 59 10.89 15.14 10.61
CA ILE A 59 9.73 16.01 10.42
C ILE A 59 10.10 17.33 9.73
N THR A 60 11.28 17.89 10.03
CA THR A 60 11.77 19.14 9.41
C THR A 60 11.92 19.00 7.90
N HIS A 61 12.42 17.86 7.42
CA HIS A 61 12.54 17.59 5.99
C HIS A 61 11.16 17.55 5.32
N LEU A 62 10.22 16.77 5.85
CA LEU A 62 8.88 16.70 5.25
C LEU A 62 8.13 18.04 5.36
N HIS A 63 8.30 18.78 6.45
CA HIS A 63 7.72 20.12 6.60
C HIS A 63 8.24 21.10 5.56
N SER A 64 9.51 21.00 5.16
CA SER A 64 10.06 21.85 4.10
C SER A 64 9.43 21.59 2.73
N LYS A 65 8.74 20.47 2.58
CA LYS A 65 8.10 19.99 1.36
C LYS A 65 6.58 20.15 1.37
N LEU A 66 5.97 20.44 2.52
CA LEU A 66 4.54 20.71 2.65
C LEU A 66 4.13 21.88 1.74
N GLY A 67 3.09 21.65 0.93
CA GLY A 67 2.57 22.66 0.00
C GLY A 67 3.33 22.77 -1.33
N GLU A 68 4.44 22.03 -1.53
CA GLU A 68 5.03 21.88 -2.86
C GLU A 68 4.08 21.05 -3.75
N LEU A 69 3.74 21.56 -4.93
CA LEU A 69 2.77 20.95 -5.87
C LEU A 69 3.07 19.47 -6.20
N GLY A 70 4.35 19.08 -6.14
CA GLY A 70 4.84 17.75 -6.45
C GLY A 70 4.73 16.72 -5.32
N TRP A 71 4.34 17.13 -4.11
CA TRP A 71 4.32 16.24 -2.95
C TRP A 71 2.88 15.94 -2.50
N ARG A 72 2.67 14.72 -2.01
CA ARG A 72 1.41 14.26 -1.39
C ARG A 72 1.72 13.73 0.00
N TYR A 73 0.84 14.01 0.96
CA TYR A 73 1.07 13.71 2.37
C TYR A 73 -0.14 13.07 2.99
N SER A 74 0.09 12.03 3.78
CA SER A 74 -0.91 11.45 4.64
C SER A 74 -0.37 11.30 6.05
N GLN A 75 -1.21 11.61 7.04
CA GLN A 75 -0.85 11.42 8.44
C GLN A 75 -1.46 10.12 8.98
N ILE A 76 -0.64 9.28 9.59
CA ILE A 76 -1.08 8.02 10.19
C ILE A 76 -0.57 7.96 11.62
N GLY A 77 -1.45 8.25 12.58
CA GLY A 77 -1.06 8.49 13.97
C GLY A 77 -0.20 9.74 14.07
N GLU A 78 0.96 9.63 14.70
CA GLU A 78 1.90 10.75 14.89
C GLU A 78 2.91 10.91 13.74
N HIS A 79 2.83 10.05 12.72
CA HIS A 79 3.81 10.00 11.64
C HIS A 79 3.21 10.45 10.32
N TYR A 80 4.03 11.15 9.54
CA TYR A 80 3.72 11.54 8.19
C TYR A 80 4.29 10.53 7.22
N TYR A 81 3.54 10.29 6.15
CA TYR A 81 3.94 9.52 4.99
C TYR A 81 3.80 10.43 3.79
N ALA A 82 4.78 10.41 2.91
CA ALA A 82 4.78 11.30 1.76
C ALA A 82 5.29 10.62 0.51
N ASN A 83 4.88 11.16 -0.62
CA ASN A 83 5.20 10.67 -1.96
C ASN A 83 5.43 11.89 -2.84
N ASP A 84 6.53 11.91 -3.59
CA ASP A 84 6.83 12.96 -4.56
C ASP A 84 6.35 12.57 -5.97
N THR A 85 6.56 13.41 -6.96
CA THR A 85 6.17 13.13 -8.34
C THR A 85 6.79 11.85 -8.89
N GLU A 86 8.02 11.49 -8.51
CA GLU A 86 8.71 10.31 -9.04
C GLU A 86 8.08 8.99 -8.57
N THR A 87 7.38 9.04 -7.44
CA THR A 87 6.62 7.88 -6.93
C THR A 87 5.35 7.57 -7.73
N LEU A 88 4.89 8.49 -8.58
CA LEU A 88 3.74 8.28 -9.48
C LEU A 88 4.15 7.59 -10.79
N PRO A 89 3.22 6.89 -11.48
CA PRO A 89 3.45 6.44 -12.86
C PRO A 89 3.62 7.64 -13.80
N ASN A 90 4.86 7.96 -14.17
CA ASN A 90 5.19 9.12 -15.01
C ASN A 90 5.46 8.76 -16.47
N ASP A 91 5.49 7.48 -16.80
CA ASP A 91 5.70 6.98 -18.15
C ASP A 91 4.64 5.92 -18.52
N THR A 92 4.60 5.57 -19.80
CA THR A 92 3.57 4.68 -20.36
C THR A 92 3.79 3.19 -20.17
N ILE A 93 4.96 2.81 -19.65
CA ILE A 93 5.44 1.43 -19.57
C ILE A 93 5.41 0.98 -18.10
N THR A 94 5.80 1.87 -17.19
CA THR A 94 5.97 1.59 -15.78
C THR A 94 4.63 1.52 -15.05
N THR A 95 4.45 0.42 -14.34
CA THR A 95 3.39 0.21 -13.36
C THR A 95 3.94 0.50 -11.97
N LYS A 96 3.23 1.28 -11.16
CA LYS A 96 3.61 1.50 -9.75
C LYS A 96 2.69 0.69 -8.83
N VAL A 97 3.27 0.10 -7.79
CA VAL A 97 2.54 -0.64 -6.74
C VAL A 97 2.77 0.05 -5.40
N LEU A 98 1.71 0.60 -4.82
CA LEU A 98 1.77 1.44 -3.62
C LEU A 98 1.10 0.74 -2.42
N PRO A 99 1.86 0.30 -1.41
CA PRO A 99 1.33 -0.07 -0.10
C PRO A 99 0.64 1.13 0.56
N VAL A 100 -0.61 0.98 1.00
CA VAL A 100 -1.36 2.08 1.64
C VAL A 100 -2.09 1.62 2.91
N SER A 101 -2.29 2.51 3.87
CA SER A 101 -3.13 2.24 5.05
C SER A 101 -4.59 2.47 4.70
N PHE A 102 -5.50 1.68 5.26
CA PHE A 102 -6.94 1.91 5.15
C PHE A 102 -7.35 3.32 5.61
N SER A 103 -6.73 3.83 6.67
CA SER A 103 -7.04 5.14 7.27
C SER A 103 -6.82 6.35 6.36
N VAL A 104 -6.09 6.19 5.27
CA VAL A 104 -5.76 7.28 4.33
C VAL A 104 -6.08 6.87 2.89
N LEU A 105 -6.84 5.78 2.70
CA LEU A 105 -7.09 5.23 1.37
C LEU A 105 -7.86 6.21 0.48
N ASP A 106 -8.93 6.81 1.00
CA ASP A 106 -9.76 7.73 0.22
C ASP A 106 -9.01 9.02 -0.10
N GLU A 107 -8.26 9.56 0.86
CA GLU A 107 -7.34 10.69 0.68
C GLU A 107 -6.33 10.43 -0.44
N VAL A 108 -5.65 9.27 -0.40
CA VAL A 108 -4.68 8.89 -1.45
C VAL A 108 -5.35 8.73 -2.80
N ILE A 109 -6.54 8.12 -2.87
CA ILE A 109 -7.27 7.97 -4.14
C ILE A 109 -7.63 9.35 -4.70
N GLU A 110 -8.15 10.25 -3.87
CA GLU A 110 -8.54 11.60 -4.29
C GLU A 110 -7.32 12.39 -4.79
N ASP A 111 -6.27 12.47 -3.98
CA ASP A 111 -5.04 13.21 -4.29
C ASP A 111 -4.37 12.72 -5.58
N TYR A 112 -4.32 11.40 -5.76
CA TYR A 112 -3.66 10.79 -6.90
C TYR A 112 -4.53 10.85 -8.15
N SER A 113 -5.85 10.76 -8.01
CA SER A 113 -6.77 10.97 -9.12
C SER A 113 -6.69 12.41 -9.64
N TYR A 114 -6.46 13.38 -8.76
CA TYR A 114 -6.22 14.77 -9.14
C TYR A 114 -4.84 14.96 -9.79
N ALA A 115 -3.81 14.31 -9.25
CA ALA A 115 -2.43 14.46 -9.74
C ALA A 115 -2.17 13.83 -11.11
N MET A 116 -2.83 12.70 -11.40
CA MET A 116 -2.54 11.91 -12.60
C MET A 116 -3.37 12.36 -13.80
N THR A 117 -2.79 12.36 -15.00
CA THR A 117 -3.51 12.70 -16.24
C THR A 117 -4.58 11.65 -16.58
N ASN A 118 -5.49 11.96 -17.51
CA ASN A 118 -6.56 11.08 -17.99
C ASN A 118 -6.09 9.69 -18.51
N ASP A 119 -4.79 9.48 -18.65
CA ASP A 119 -4.17 8.27 -19.19
C ASP A 119 -3.67 7.32 -18.09
N CYS A 120 -4.08 7.52 -16.83
CA CYS A 120 -3.71 6.63 -15.74
C CYS A 120 -4.93 5.95 -15.11
N LYS A 121 -4.82 4.66 -14.84
CA LYS A 121 -5.83 3.88 -14.12
C LYS A 121 -5.31 3.56 -12.72
N ILE A 122 -6.06 3.99 -11.71
CA ILE A 122 -5.88 3.52 -10.33
C ILE A 122 -6.68 2.23 -10.18
N SER A 123 -6.10 1.26 -9.49
CA SER A 123 -6.81 0.09 -9.04
C SER A 123 -6.47 -0.23 -7.60
N VAL A 124 -7.41 -0.83 -6.89
CA VAL A 124 -7.34 -1.01 -5.45
C VAL A 124 -7.63 -2.47 -5.12
N ALA A 125 -6.63 -3.15 -4.56
CA ALA A 125 -6.70 -4.55 -4.17
C ALA A 125 -6.24 -4.72 -2.71
N PRO A 126 -7.16 -4.63 -1.73
CA PRO A 126 -6.83 -4.73 -0.32
C PRO A 126 -6.38 -6.12 0.13
N ILE A 127 -5.49 -6.17 1.12
CA ILE A 127 -5.17 -7.35 1.92
C ILE A 127 -6.09 -7.39 3.15
N ILE A 128 -6.87 -8.45 3.28
CA ILE A 128 -7.93 -8.60 4.26
C ILE A 128 -7.57 -9.64 5.32
N ILE A 129 -7.49 -9.23 6.58
CA ILE A 129 -7.43 -10.21 7.67
C ILE A 129 -8.85 -10.70 7.96
N GLY A 130 -9.17 -11.88 7.46
CA GLY A 130 -10.47 -12.53 7.64
C GLY A 130 -10.70 -13.03 9.07
N ASP A 131 -11.96 -13.19 9.45
CA ASP A 131 -12.40 -13.49 10.83
C ASP A 131 -11.70 -14.69 11.46
N GLU A 132 -11.50 -15.76 10.67
CA GLU A 132 -10.83 -17.00 11.10
C GLU A 132 -9.39 -16.76 11.58
N LEU A 133 -8.70 -15.76 11.02
CA LEU A 133 -7.30 -15.46 11.34
C LEU A 133 -7.14 -14.30 12.32
N ARG A 134 -8.19 -13.51 12.61
CA ARG A 134 -8.07 -12.29 13.42
C ARG A 134 -7.48 -12.53 14.79
N GLY A 135 -7.96 -13.56 15.49
CA GLY A 135 -7.52 -13.85 16.86
C GLY A 135 -6.03 -14.17 16.94
N SER A 136 -5.55 -15.09 16.10
CA SER A 136 -4.14 -15.49 16.05
C SER A 136 -3.25 -14.38 15.47
N TRP A 137 -3.73 -13.66 14.46
CA TRP A 137 -3.00 -12.53 13.88
C TRP A 137 -2.80 -11.39 14.89
N LEU A 138 -3.85 -11.03 15.64
CA LEU A 138 -3.76 -9.99 16.67
C LEU A 138 -2.80 -10.36 17.79
N SER A 139 -2.85 -11.60 18.29
CA SER A 139 -1.99 -12.04 19.40
C SER A 139 -0.50 -12.02 19.03
N ILE A 140 -0.17 -12.29 17.77
CA ILE A 140 1.21 -12.26 17.25
C ILE A 140 1.64 -10.82 16.88
N THR A 141 0.77 -10.07 16.21
CA THR A 141 1.17 -8.82 15.53
C THR A 141 1.09 -7.60 16.44
N GLN A 142 0.13 -7.54 17.37
CA GLN A 142 -0.07 -6.39 18.26
C GLN A 142 1.17 -6.08 19.12
N PRO A 143 1.86 -7.07 19.73
CA PRO A 143 3.09 -6.81 20.48
C PRO A 143 4.23 -6.22 19.63
N LEU A 144 4.26 -6.51 18.32
CA LEU A 144 5.26 -5.98 17.38
C LEU A 144 4.92 -4.57 16.89
N ARG A 145 3.75 -4.04 17.28
CA ARG A 145 3.19 -2.75 16.86
C ARG A 145 2.57 -2.00 18.04
N PRO A 146 3.32 -1.73 19.12
CA PRO A 146 2.76 -1.17 20.36
C PRO A 146 2.16 0.23 20.20
N SER A 147 2.57 0.99 19.17
CA SER A 147 2.03 2.32 18.87
C SER A 147 0.78 2.32 17.98
N ARG A 148 0.20 1.14 17.70
CA ARG A 148 -0.95 0.96 16.81
C ARG A 148 -2.07 0.25 17.55
N ASP A 149 -3.31 0.64 17.31
CA ASP A 149 -4.47 -0.15 17.70
C ASP A 149 -4.90 -1.03 16.52
N LEU A 150 -4.42 -2.28 16.50
CA LEU A 150 -4.73 -3.18 15.39
C LEU A 150 -6.18 -3.66 15.41
N ARG A 151 -6.88 -3.59 16.55
CA ARG A 151 -8.31 -3.90 16.60
C ARG A 151 -9.11 -2.80 15.92
N ALA A 152 -8.82 -1.55 16.22
CA ALA A 152 -9.43 -0.42 15.53
C ALA A 152 -9.14 -0.43 14.02
N GLU A 153 -7.92 -0.78 13.60
CA GLU A 153 -7.59 -0.94 12.18
C GLU A 153 -8.40 -2.06 11.49
N LEU A 154 -8.69 -3.17 12.18
CA LEU A 154 -9.55 -4.23 11.65
C LEU A 154 -11.03 -3.79 11.58
N THR A 155 -11.51 -3.03 12.55
CA THR A 155 -12.85 -2.43 12.48
C THR A 155 -12.96 -1.50 11.26
N LEU A 156 -11.97 -0.62 11.06
CA LEU A 156 -11.94 0.26 9.89
C LEU A 156 -11.86 -0.52 8.56
N GLN A 157 -11.11 -1.63 8.52
CA GLN A 157 -11.10 -2.51 7.36
C GLN A 157 -12.52 -2.97 7.01
N ASP A 158 -13.31 -3.39 7.99
CA ASP A 158 -14.69 -3.87 7.75
C ASP A 158 -15.62 -2.75 7.28
N GLU A 159 -15.51 -1.57 7.88
CA GLU A 159 -16.26 -0.39 7.48
C GLU A 159 -15.97 -0.04 6.01
N ILE A 160 -14.70 0.01 5.63
CA ILE A 160 -14.28 0.31 4.25
C ILE A 160 -14.69 -0.80 3.28
N LEU A 161 -14.62 -2.07 3.68
CA LEU A 161 -15.10 -3.18 2.85
C LEU A 161 -16.59 -3.12 2.59
N SER A 162 -17.36 -2.60 3.54
CA SER A 162 -18.81 -2.43 3.41
C SER A 162 -19.20 -1.21 2.58
N SER A 163 -18.35 -0.18 2.53
CA SER A 163 -18.70 1.12 1.92
C SER A 163 -18.43 1.19 0.42
N ARG A 164 -17.53 0.36 -0.12
CA ARG A 164 -17.14 0.42 -1.54
C ARG A 164 -16.76 -0.93 -2.13
N LYS A 165 -16.79 -1.00 -3.46
CA LYS A 165 -16.24 -2.12 -4.22
C LYS A 165 -14.75 -1.90 -4.51
N PHE A 166 -14.03 -3.00 -4.57
CA PHE A 166 -12.61 -3.07 -4.91
C PHE A 166 -12.42 -3.82 -6.23
N ASP A 167 -11.33 -3.54 -6.92
CA ASP A 167 -10.97 -4.25 -8.17
C ASP A 167 -10.66 -5.73 -7.88
N GLY A 168 -10.14 -6.01 -6.69
CA GLY A 168 -9.95 -7.36 -6.14
C GLY A 168 -9.84 -7.34 -4.63
N LEU A 169 -9.98 -8.51 -4.00
CA LEU A 169 -9.76 -8.70 -2.56
C LEU A 169 -8.76 -9.83 -2.36
N PHE A 170 -7.79 -9.63 -1.46
CA PHE A 170 -6.81 -10.65 -1.11
C PHE A 170 -6.99 -11.09 0.33
N TYR A 171 -7.42 -12.34 0.52
CA TYR A 171 -7.47 -12.99 1.81
C TYR A 171 -6.22 -13.86 1.95
N PRO A 172 -5.22 -13.43 2.74
CA PRO A 172 -4.06 -14.26 2.92
C PRO A 172 -4.44 -15.49 3.74
N THR A 173 -4.04 -16.66 3.26
CA THR A 173 -4.28 -17.96 3.90
C THR A 173 -3.06 -18.41 4.71
N TRP A 174 -2.39 -17.49 5.42
CA TRP A 174 -1.15 -17.77 6.15
C TRP A 174 -1.34 -18.98 7.09
N SER A 175 -0.83 -20.13 6.67
CA SER A 175 -0.25 -21.12 7.56
C SER A 175 1.26 -21.02 7.38
N SER A 176 2.05 -21.26 8.43
CA SER A 176 3.51 -21.06 8.48
C SER A 176 4.34 -21.89 7.49
N ARG A 177 3.76 -22.43 6.41
CA ARG A 177 4.41 -23.37 5.50
C ARG A 177 4.48 -22.98 4.02
N ASN A 178 3.68 -22.06 3.45
CA ASN A 178 3.67 -21.85 1.99
C ASN A 178 3.46 -20.40 1.50
N ASP A 179 4.43 -19.53 1.74
CA ASP A 179 4.36 -18.13 1.30
C ASP A 179 4.34 -17.98 -0.23
N ALA A 180 5.13 -18.76 -0.96
CA ALA A 180 5.27 -18.64 -2.42
C ALA A 180 3.99 -18.98 -3.21
N GLU A 181 3.24 -19.99 -2.79
CA GLU A 181 1.96 -20.37 -3.43
C GLU A 181 0.87 -19.32 -3.20
N ASN A 182 0.86 -18.69 -2.02
CA ASN A 182 -0.07 -17.62 -1.69
C ASN A 182 0.18 -16.37 -2.56
N TYR A 183 1.44 -16.02 -2.77
CA TYR A 183 1.83 -14.94 -3.69
C TYR A 183 1.53 -15.25 -5.17
N LEU A 184 1.62 -16.52 -5.59
CA LEU A 184 1.26 -16.92 -6.95
C LEU A 184 -0.27 -16.88 -7.18
N ARG A 185 -1.08 -17.30 -6.20
CA ARG A 185 -2.54 -17.12 -6.24
C ARG A 185 -2.91 -15.63 -6.35
N MET A 186 -2.27 -14.78 -5.56
CA MET A 186 -2.44 -13.33 -5.60
C MET A 186 -2.16 -12.75 -7.00
N TYR A 187 -1.01 -13.08 -7.60
CA TYR A 187 -0.69 -12.64 -8.97
C TYR A 187 -1.75 -13.08 -9.98
N ASN A 188 -2.23 -14.32 -9.89
CA ASN A 188 -3.23 -14.84 -10.83
C ASN A 188 -4.62 -14.18 -10.66
N ILE A 189 -5.00 -13.76 -9.46
CA ILE A 189 -6.26 -13.03 -9.22
C ILE A 189 -6.14 -11.61 -9.79
N ILE A 190 -5.08 -10.89 -9.40
CA ILE A 190 -4.79 -9.53 -9.85
C ILE A 190 -4.68 -9.51 -11.39
N ARG A 191 -3.84 -10.37 -11.98
CA ARG A 191 -3.64 -10.43 -13.44
C ARG A 191 -4.91 -10.75 -14.23
N ARG A 192 -5.87 -11.50 -13.68
CA ARG A 192 -7.14 -11.80 -14.38
C ARG A 192 -8.12 -10.62 -14.34
N GLN A 193 -7.88 -9.63 -13.49
CA GLN A 193 -8.71 -8.44 -13.31
C GLN A 193 -8.12 -7.20 -14.02
N PHE A 194 -6.90 -7.32 -14.56
CA PHE A 194 -6.20 -6.35 -15.41
C PHE A 194 -5.94 -6.92 -16.81
#